data_AF-A0A258AS61-F1
#
_entry.id   AF-A0A258AS61-F1
#
_cell.length_a   1.000
_cell.length_b   1.000
_cell.length_c   1.000
_cell.angle_alpha   90.00
_cell.angle_beta   90.00
_cell.angle_gamma   90.00
#
_symmetry.space_group_name_H-M   'P 1'
#
loop_
_entity.id
_entity.type
_entity.pdbx_description
1 polymer ?
#
loop_
_entity_poly.entity_id
_entity_poly.type
_entity_poly.pdbx_seq_one_letter_code
_entity_poly.pdbx_strand_id
1 'polypeptide(L)'
;MNIGSGKAKDGGDYPALYVVGSMASGSGIYRSTDQGATWDKIVDYPLGIFDTIDAIDGDKDLIGQVYLSFTSTGFGYGKPAAE
;
A
#
# COMPACT_ATOMS: atom_id res chain seq x y z
N MET A 1 10.31 -4.72 6.72
CA MET A 1 9.80 -3.61 5.88
C MET A 1 9.35 -4.25 4.60
N ASN A 2 8.06 -4.18 4.31
CA ASN A 2 7.47 -4.83 3.14
C ASN A 2 7.13 -3.75 2.12
N ILE A 3 7.54 -3.96 0.87
CA ILE A 3 7.29 -3.06 -0.26
C ILE A 3 6.65 -3.85 -1.39
N GLY A 4 5.67 -3.24 -2.04
CA GLY A 4 4.93 -3.77 -3.17
C GLY A 4 4.85 -2.79 -4.32
N SER A 5 4.54 -3.29 -5.51
CA SER A 5 4.41 -2.49 -6.73
C SER A 5 3.07 -2.77 -7.40
N GLY A 6 2.33 -1.70 -7.73
CA GLY A 6 1.07 -1.77 -8.46
C GLY A 6 1.12 -1.05 -9.80
N LYS A 7 -0.03 -0.98 -10.45
CA LYS A 7 -0.21 -0.27 -11.71
C LYS A 7 0.16 1.19 -11.58
N ALA A 8 0.83 1.72 -12.59
CA ALA A 8 1.16 3.13 -12.67
C ALA A 8 -0.11 4.00 -12.68
N LYS A 9 -0.06 5.12 -11.96
CA LYS A 9 -1.13 6.11 -11.94
C LYS A 9 -1.14 6.91 -13.25
N ASP A 10 -2.34 7.24 -13.74
CA ASP A 10 -2.58 8.13 -14.89
C ASP A 10 -1.83 7.75 -16.19
N GLY A 11 -1.54 6.45 -16.37
CA GLY A 11 -0.83 5.95 -17.55
C GLY A 11 0.68 6.25 -17.56
N GLY A 12 1.26 6.61 -16.41
CA GLY A 12 2.70 6.80 -16.27
C GLY A 12 3.51 5.51 -16.47
N ASP A 13 4.82 5.65 -16.63
CA ASP A 13 5.73 4.52 -16.90
C ASP A 13 6.29 3.86 -15.63
N TYR A 14 6.04 4.45 -14.46
CA TYR A 14 6.58 3.96 -13.19
C TYR A 14 5.49 3.32 -12.32
N PRO A 15 5.71 2.09 -11.81
CA PRO A 15 4.76 1.42 -10.91
C PRO A 15 4.43 2.24 -9.66
N ALA A 16 3.18 2.20 -9.22
CA ALA A 16 2.86 2.75 -7.89
C ALA A 16 3.56 1.90 -6.81
N LEU A 17 4.22 2.54 -5.86
CA LEU A 17 4.89 1.87 -4.75
C LEU A 17 3.99 1.85 -3.53
N TYR A 18 3.97 0.73 -2.80
CA TYR A 18 3.21 0.56 -1.57
C TYR A 18 4.12 0.07 -0.44
N VAL A 19 4.04 0.69 0.72
CA VAL A 19 4.90 0.36 1.88
C VAL A 19 4.10 0.37 3.17
N VAL A 20 4.36 -0.59 4.05
CA VAL A 20 3.96 -0.53 5.46
C VAL A 20 5.11 0.05 6.27
N GLY A 21 4.88 1.13 7.00
CA GLY A 21 5.94 1.77 7.76
C GLY A 21 5.48 2.93 8.64
N SER A 22 6.47 3.68 9.12
CA SER A 22 6.26 4.89 9.91
C SER A 22 6.95 6.06 9.23
N MET A 23 6.20 7.14 9.02
CA MET A 23 6.67 8.41 8.45
C MET A 23 6.27 9.56 9.37
N ALA A 24 6.52 10.81 8.97
CA ALA A 24 6.18 12.00 9.76
C ALA A 24 4.69 12.09 10.12
N SER A 25 3.79 11.54 9.29
CA SER A 25 2.35 11.47 9.55
C SER A 25 1.91 10.27 10.40
N GLY A 26 2.86 9.49 10.95
CA GLY A 26 2.62 8.36 11.85
C GLY A 26 2.85 6.98 11.22
N SER A 27 2.35 5.93 11.87
CA SER A 27 2.37 4.58 11.29
C SER A 27 1.21 4.40 10.32
N GLY A 28 1.44 3.66 9.23
CA GLY A 28 0.43 3.46 8.19
C GLY A 28 0.92 2.66 7.00
N ILE A 29 0.00 2.46 6.08
CA ILE A 29 0.28 2.01 4.72
C ILE A 29 0.36 3.25 3.86
N TYR A 30 1.44 3.35 3.09
CA TYR A 30 1.77 4.49 2.27
C TYR A 30 1.85 4.09 0.80
N ARG A 31 1.46 5.03 -0.07
CA ARG A 31 1.56 4.89 -1.52
C ARG A 31 2.40 6.03 -2.09
N SER A 32 3.29 5.72 -3.03
CA SER A 32 3.94 6.71 -3.89
C SER A 32 3.62 6.44 -5.35
N THR A 33 3.36 7.49 -6.12
CA THR A 33 3.14 7.43 -7.57
C THR A 33 4.19 8.23 -8.35
N ASP A 34 5.21 8.72 -7.66
CA ASP A 34 6.25 9.61 -8.17
C ASP A 34 7.66 9.08 -7.85
N GLN A 35 7.82 7.76 -7.94
CA GLN A 35 9.10 7.06 -7.76
C GLN A 35 9.69 7.20 -6.34
N GLY A 36 8.83 7.35 -5.34
CA GLY A 36 9.22 7.45 -3.93
C GLY A 36 9.56 8.87 -3.47
N ALA A 37 9.32 9.89 -4.29
CA ALA A 37 9.57 11.29 -3.93
C ALA A 37 8.57 11.81 -2.88
N THR A 38 7.29 11.45 -3.03
CA THR A 38 6.23 11.75 -2.05
C THR A 38 5.42 10.51 -1.70
N TRP A 39 4.82 10.52 -0.52
CA TRP A 39 4.10 9.38 0.04
C TRP A 39 2.77 9.81 0.64
N ASP A 40 1.69 9.31 0.07
CA ASP A 40 0.33 9.45 0.59
C ASP A 40 0.07 8.36 1.63
N LYS A 41 -0.40 8.72 2.82
CA LYS A 41 -0.93 7.73 3.76
C LYS A 41 -2.31 7.28 3.25
N ILE A 42 -2.45 5.99 2.91
CA ILE A 42 -3.71 5.44 2.41
C ILE A 42 -4.54 4.78 3.52
N VAL A 43 -3.89 4.25 4.56
CA VAL A 43 -4.53 3.56 5.69
C VAL A 43 -3.69 3.76 6.95
N ASP A 44 -4.34 3.98 8.10
CA ASP A 44 -3.67 3.98 9.40
C ASP A 44 -3.32 2.56 9.87
N TYR A 45 -2.17 2.42 10.53
CA TYR A 45 -1.72 1.15 11.09
C TYR A 45 -1.46 1.32 12.61
N PRO A 46 -1.89 0.37 13.47
CA PRO A 46 -2.48 -0.94 13.17
C PRO A 46 -3.93 -0.92 12.66
N LEU A 47 -4.32 -1.96 11.92
CA LEU A 47 -5.61 -2.06 11.21
C LEU A 47 -6.84 -2.39 12.10
N GLY A 48 -6.70 -2.32 13.43
CA GLY A 48 -7.78 -2.69 14.37
C GLY A 48 -8.07 -4.20 14.44
N ILE A 49 -7.18 -5.04 13.89
CA ILE A 49 -7.21 -6.51 14.01
C ILE A 49 -6.01 -7.00 14.83
N PHE A 50 -6.14 -8.17 15.46
CA PHE A 50 -5.07 -8.81 16.21
C PHE A 50 -4.10 -9.59 15.29
N ASP A 51 -3.63 -8.96 14.23
CA ASP A 51 -2.66 -9.52 13.29
C ASP A 51 -1.74 -8.43 12.72
N THR A 52 -0.63 -8.84 12.12
CA THR A 52 0.37 -7.97 11.50
C THR A 52 0.50 -8.27 10.01
N ILE A 53 0.92 -7.26 9.24
CA ILE A 53 1.10 -7.42 7.79
C ILE A 53 2.43 -8.15 7.53
N ASP A 54 2.36 -9.27 6.82
CA ASP A 54 3.51 -10.11 6.45
C ASP A 54 4.05 -9.78 5.06
N ALA A 55 3.17 -9.46 4.11
CA ALA A 55 3.54 -8.97 2.77
C ALA A 55 2.49 -7.99 2.23
N ILE A 56 2.91 -7.20 1.24
CA ILE A 56 2.08 -6.20 0.55
C ILE A 56 2.43 -6.22 -0.94
N ASP A 57 1.42 -6.22 -1.81
CA ASP A 57 1.64 -5.98 -3.25
C ASP A 57 0.46 -5.23 -3.87
N GLY A 58 0.76 -4.44 -4.90
CA GLY A 58 -0.26 -3.74 -5.68
C GLY A 58 -0.80 -4.61 -6.82
N ASP A 59 -2.03 -4.32 -7.24
CA ASP A 59 -2.58 -4.88 -8.47
C ASP A 59 -1.88 -4.25 -9.68
N LYS A 60 -1.51 -5.05 -10.67
CA LYS A 60 -0.78 -4.61 -11.87
C LYS A 60 -1.72 -4.14 -12.99
N ASP A 61 -3.01 -4.47 -12.88
CA ASP A 61 -4.07 -4.17 -13.83
C ASP A 61 -5.05 -3.10 -13.31
N LEU A 62 -5.28 -3.03 -12.00
CA LEU A 62 -6.14 -2.04 -11.35
C LEU A 62 -5.33 -0.98 -10.62
N ILE A 63 -5.53 0.30 -10.99
CA ILE A 63 -4.88 1.41 -10.30
C ILE A 63 -5.40 1.44 -8.85
N GLY A 64 -4.50 1.75 -7.92
CA GLY A 64 -4.87 2.00 -6.52
C GLY A 64 -5.13 0.74 -5.67
N GLN A 65 -5.46 -0.39 -6.30
CA GLN A 65 -5.75 -1.65 -5.62
C GLN A 65 -4.48 -2.25 -5.00
N VAL A 66 -4.57 -2.59 -3.71
CA VAL A 66 -3.48 -3.20 -2.93
C VAL A 66 -3.98 -4.42 -2.16
N TYR A 67 -3.10 -5.40 -1.99
CA TYR A 67 -3.31 -6.64 -1.26
C TYR A 67 -2.33 -6.73 -0.09
N LEU A 68 -2.78 -7.26 1.03
CA LEU A 68 -2.01 -7.44 2.26
C LEU A 68 -2.15 -8.89 2.71
N SER A 69 -1.05 -9.61 2.94
CA SER A 69 -1.11 -10.86 3.69
C SER A 69 -0.89 -10.60 5.17
N PHE A 70 -1.49 -11.43 6.00
CA PHE A 70 -1.31 -11.37 7.45
C PHE A 70 -0.44 -12.52 7.95
N THR A 71 0.25 -12.32 9.07
CA THR A 71 1.18 -13.30 9.62
C THR A 71 0.49 -14.59 10.06
N SER A 72 -0.77 -14.50 10.55
CA SER A 72 -1.48 -15.69 11.01
C SER A 72 -2.36 -16.32 9.93
N THR A 73 -3.29 -15.60 9.33
CA THR A 73 -4.25 -16.17 8.37
C THR A 73 -4.87 -15.10 7.46
N GLY A 74 -5.00 -15.47 6.18
CA GLY A 74 -5.79 -14.73 5.21
C GLY A 74 -5.05 -13.54 4.59
N PHE A 75 -5.83 -12.72 3.90
CA PHE A 75 -5.36 -11.51 3.27
C PHE A 75 -6.46 -10.45 3.27
N GLY A 76 -6.07 -9.19 3.27
CA GLY A 76 -6.94 -8.05 3.04
C GLY A 76 -6.67 -7.45 1.67
N TYR A 77 -7.65 -6.72 1.13
CA TYR A 77 -7.46 -5.93 -0.07
C TYR A 77 -8.28 -4.66 0.01
N GLY A 78 -7.84 -3.62 -0.68
CA GLY A 78 -8.56 -2.35 -0.72
C GLY A 78 -7.99 -1.42 -1.76
N LYS A 79 -8.74 -0.35 -2.03
CA LYS A 79 -8.32 0.76 -2.88
C LYS A 79 -8.69 2.08 -2.21
N PRO A 80 -7.90 3.14 -2.35
CA PRO A 80 -8.29 4.48 -1.92
C PRO A 80 -9.62 4.92 -2.55
N ALA A 81 -10.43 5.65 -1.78
CA ALA A 81 -11.76 6.09 -2.23
C ALA A 81 -11.72 7.17 -3.32
N ALA A 82 -10.66 7.98 -3.34
CA ALA A 82 -10.40 8.97 -4.38
C ALA A 82 -9.15 8.56 -5.15
N GLU A 83 -9.26 8.60 -6.47
CA GLU A 83 -8.19 8.28 -7.40
C GLU A 83 -7.98 9.42 -8.40
#